data_AF-A0A957YMJ5-F1
#
_entry.id   AF-A0A957YMJ5-F1
#
_cell.length_a   1.000
_cell.length_b   1.000
_cell.length_c   1.000
_cell.angle_alpha   90.00
_cell.angle_beta   90.00
_cell.angle_gamma   90.00
#
_symmetry.space_group_name_H-M   'P 1'
#
loop_
_entity.id
_entity.type
_entity.pdbx_description
1 polymer ?
#
loop_
_entity_poly.entity_id
_entity_poly.type
_entity_poly.pdbx_seq_one_letter_code
_entity_poly.pdbx_strand_id
1 'polypeptide(L)'
;DSDNDGEADGAEVGGDANNPTDTDGDSTPDVFESSIDDADSDGVADEFDADDADPNNDSDGDGIGNTDERDILGTDPLDADSDSTNTPLPDNENDNGIDDGDEDFDGDGYSNADELNAGTDPFDPSSAPGVNVAVKVLLQAAMYSPLDPSTPLAVMRDTLRIREAAAGFTGSFLPATSPYGDGATVSNVVSVFGNQGNNSVVDWVQIQLRDAADPSVIVAESAALVQRDGDVMTVDGLTNLNLNVAPGSYYVAVAHHNHLGAMTAAPVSLSGASVTIDFSDTTADFWNSTAVYDGAEQHETNDARYALWAGDADDNGSVVFTGAGNDVDVIFNIVLQDPGNIFQVSSFLVNGYWTSDIDLSGTTIFSGQGNEIDTVLNVVRSHPANVVGVLSFTVLEQLP
;
A
#
# COMPACT_ATOMS: atom_id res chain seq x y z
N ASP A 1 42.10 -17.10 35.32
CA ASP A 1 42.08 -16.35 36.59
C ASP A 1 42.87 -15.05 36.61
N SER A 2 43.10 -14.49 35.44
CA SER A 2 43.49 -13.09 35.28
C SER A 2 42.24 -12.19 35.36
N ASP A 3 41.11 -12.76 34.97
CA ASP A 3 39.71 -12.35 34.92
C ASP A 3 38.91 -12.71 36.20
N ASN A 4 39.29 -13.78 36.93
CA ASN A 4 38.71 -14.24 38.22
C ASN A 4 37.39 -15.03 38.11
N ASP A 5 37.18 -15.74 37.01
CA ASP A 5 36.03 -16.61 36.77
C ASP A 5 36.15 -18.01 37.42
N GLY A 6 37.36 -18.37 37.87
CA GLY A 6 37.67 -19.65 38.51
C GLY A 6 38.37 -20.66 37.60
N GLU A 7 38.60 -20.35 36.33
CA GLU A 7 39.46 -21.09 35.42
C GLU A 7 40.91 -20.57 35.55
N ALA A 8 41.88 -21.34 35.05
CA ALA A 8 43.29 -20.98 35.20
C ALA A 8 43.83 -20.42 33.88
N ASP A 9 44.64 -19.36 33.93
CA ASP A 9 45.18 -18.68 32.73
C ASP A 9 45.88 -19.64 31.76
N GLY A 10 46.49 -20.71 32.28
CA GLY A 10 47.16 -21.71 31.46
C GLY A 10 46.22 -22.64 30.68
N ALA A 11 44.93 -22.68 31.02
CA ALA A 11 43.87 -23.37 30.30
C ALA A 11 43.26 -22.45 29.23
N GLU A 12 42.86 -21.24 29.61
CA GLU A 12 42.32 -20.19 28.71
C GLU A 12 43.28 -19.86 27.56
N VAL A 13 44.57 -19.60 27.84
CA VAL A 13 45.58 -19.30 26.81
C VAL A 13 45.78 -20.46 25.80
N GLY A 14 45.34 -21.67 26.14
CA GLY A 14 45.46 -22.83 25.26
C GLY A 14 46.90 -23.28 25.01
N GLY A 15 47.14 -23.80 23.80
CA GLY A 15 48.40 -24.48 23.44
C GLY A 15 49.56 -23.58 23.03
N ASP A 16 49.30 -22.33 22.66
CA ASP A 16 50.29 -21.38 22.14
C ASP A 16 50.08 -19.97 22.71
N ALA A 17 50.89 -19.58 23.69
CA ALA A 17 50.80 -18.25 24.30
C ALA A 17 51.09 -17.06 23.37
N ASN A 18 51.52 -17.28 22.12
CA ASN A 18 51.63 -16.20 21.12
C ASN A 18 50.36 -16.03 20.27
N ASN A 19 49.47 -17.01 20.30
CA ASN A 19 48.16 -17.03 19.66
C ASN A 19 47.20 -17.67 20.68
N PRO A 20 46.88 -16.94 21.77
CA PRO A 20 45.97 -17.46 22.79
C PRO A 20 44.61 -17.81 22.18
N THR A 21 43.84 -18.65 22.88
CA THR A 21 42.44 -18.92 22.52
C THR A 21 41.64 -17.61 22.63
N ASP A 22 40.66 -17.51 21.76
CA ASP A 22 39.78 -16.38 21.49
C ASP A 22 38.54 -17.06 20.88
N THR A 23 37.56 -17.34 21.75
CA THR A 23 36.48 -18.31 21.47
C THR A 23 35.38 -17.72 20.58
N ASP A 24 34.97 -16.48 20.84
CA ASP A 24 34.01 -15.71 20.04
C ASP A 24 34.65 -14.97 18.84
N GLY A 25 35.97 -14.73 18.86
CA GLY A 25 36.68 -14.09 17.76
C GLY A 25 36.67 -12.56 17.81
N ASP A 26 36.35 -11.92 18.95
CA ASP A 26 36.28 -10.47 19.12
C ASP A 26 37.68 -9.78 19.12
N SER A 27 38.75 -10.58 19.16
CA SER A 27 40.18 -10.21 19.27
C SER A 27 40.70 -9.95 20.70
N THR A 28 39.88 -10.16 21.70
CA THR A 28 40.21 -10.28 23.11
C THR A 28 40.43 -11.78 23.39
N PRO A 29 41.55 -12.12 24.07
CA PRO A 29 41.78 -13.52 24.42
C PRO A 29 41.02 -13.95 25.69
N ASP A 30 40.48 -15.19 25.70
CA ASP A 30 39.73 -15.82 26.81
C ASP A 30 40.36 -15.62 28.20
N VAL A 31 41.69 -15.48 28.29
CA VAL A 31 42.39 -15.23 29.57
C VAL A 31 42.03 -13.89 30.22
N PHE A 32 41.36 -13.00 29.48
CA PHE A 32 40.89 -11.69 29.94
C PHE A 32 39.37 -11.58 29.98
N GLU A 33 38.65 -12.62 29.59
CA GLU A 33 37.19 -12.68 29.48
C GLU A 33 36.65 -13.72 30.43
N SER A 34 35.58 -13.36 31.12
CA SER A 34 35.04 -14.16 32.20
C SER A 34 34.04 -15.17 31.68
N SER A 35 34.20 -16.45 32.02
CA SER A 35 33.19 -17.50 31.74
C SER A 35 31.88 -17.38 32.52
N ILE A 36 31.79 -16.42 33.43
CA ILE A 36 30.66 -16.28 34.36
C ILE A 36 30.10 -14.87 34.49
N ASP A 37 30.86 -13.85 34.10
CA ASP A 37 30.36 -12.48 34.05
C ASP A 37 29.74 -12.26 32.67
N ASP A 38 28.71 -11.42 32.68
CA ASP A 38 27.92 -11.01 31.52
C ASP A 38 27.84 -9.49 31.65
N ALA A 39 28.75 -8.81 30.96
CA ALA A 39 29.08 -7.40 31.18
C ALA A 39 27.94 -6.45 30.81
N ASP A 40 27.14 -6.79 29.80
CA ASP A 40 26.03 -5.96 29.31
C ASP A 40 24.63 -6.53 29.60
N SER A 41 24.57 -7.73 30.17
CA SER A 41 23.36 -8.43 30.60
C SER A 41 22.45 -8.87 29.45
N ASP A 42 23.02 -9.31 28.33
CA ASP A 42 22.31 -9.87 27.18
C ASP A 42 22.07 -11.39 27.25
N GLY A 43 22.76 -12.07 28.18
CA GLY A 43 22.60 -13.50 28.43
C GLY A 43 23.74 -14.36 27.92
N VAL A 44 24.72 -13.78 27.24
CA VAL A 44 25.97 -14.41 26.85
C VAL A 44 27.05 -14.00 27.86
N ALA A 45 27.97 -14.92 28.18
CA ALA A 45 29.08 -14.60 29.06
C ALA A 45 30.22 -13.99 28.24
N ASP A 46 31.02 -13.10 28.84
CA ASP A 46 32.07 -12.35 28.14
C ASP A 46 33.02 -13.26 27.31
N GLU A 47 33.26 -14.52 27.71
CA GLU A 47 34.12 -15.45 26.94
C GLU A 47 33.51 -16.03 25.64
N PHE A 48 32.22 -15.80 25.42
CA PHE A 48 31.45 -16.30 24.27
C PHE A 48 30.73 -15.17 23.53
N ASP A 49 30.92 -13.93 23.97
CA ASP A 49 30.18 -12.77 23.54
C ASP A 49 30.96 -12.07 22.41
N ALA A 50 30.33 -11.91 21.24
CA ALA A 50 31.01 -11.26 20.13
C ALA A 50 31.29 -9.75 20.37
N ASP A 51 30.66 -9.11 21.37
CA ASP A 51 30.93 -7.74 21.84
C ASP A 51 30.39 -7.50 23.28
N ASP A 52 31.21 -7.76 24.32
CA ASP A 52 30.94 -7.59 25.78
C ASP A 52 30.20 -6.30 26.23
N ALA A 53 30.09 -5.30 25.37
CA ALA A 53 29.56 -3.98 25.69
C ALA A 53 28.31 -3.59 24.88
N ASP A 54 27.92 -4.39 23.88
CA ASP A 54 26.74 -4.13 23.05
C ASP A 54 25.69 -5.23 23.23
N PRO A 55 24.65 -5.01 24.06
CA PRO A 55 23.68 -6.05 24.40
C PRO A 55 22.73 -6.42 23.25
N ASN A 56 22.98 -5.91 22.04
CA ASN A 56 22.21 -6.21 20.83
C ASN A 56 23.11 -6.76 19.71
N ASN A 57 24.33 -7.18 20.04
CA ASN A 57 25.14 -7.97 19.14
C ASN A 57 24.47 -9.34 18.88
N ASP A 58 24.94 -10.00 17.84
CA ASP A 58 24.42 -11.25 17.28
C ASP A 58 25.61 -12.21 17.27
N SER A 59 25.68 -13.08 18.29
CA SER A 59 26.89 -13.86 18.59
C SER A 59 27.02 -15.11 17.73
N ASP A 60 25.92 -15.72 17.30
CA ASP A 60 25.94 -16.90 16.43
C ASP A 60 25.72 -16.56 14.93
N GLY A 61 25.27 -15.35 14.63
CA GLY A 61 25.17 -14.79 13.28
C GLY A 61 23.91 -15.20 12.52
N ASP A 62 22.83 -15.55 13.23
CA ASP A 62 21.55 -15.97 12.66
C ASP A 62 20.67 -14.78 12.19
N GLY A 63 21.04 -13.55 12.58
CA GLY A 63 20.33 -12.31 12.24
C GLY A 63 19.43 -11.76 13.34
N ILE A 64 19.45 -12.35 14.54
CA ILE A 64 18.76 -11.88 15.75
C ILE A 64 19.81 -11.47 16.80
N GLY A 65 19.51 -10.45 17.60
CA GLY A 65 20.41 -10.05 18.68
C GLY A 65 20.22 -10.91 19.93
N ASN A 66 21.30 -11.13 20.67
CA ASN A 66 21.36 -11.95 21.89
C ASN A 66 20.21 -11.65 22.88
N THR A 67 19.89 -10.37 23.09
CA THR A 67 18.77 -9.96 23.96
C THR A 67 17.41 -10.36 23.44
N ASP A 68 17.16 -10.25 22.13
CA ASP A 68 15.87 -10.58 21.52
C ASP A 68 15.66 -12.10 21.48
N GLU A 69 16.70 -12.87 21.21
CA GLU A 69 16.69 -14.32 21.33
C GLU A 69 16.34 -14.77 22.74
N ARG A 70 17.00 -14.22 23.76
CA ARG A 70 16.73 -14.60 25.15
C ARG A 70 15.36 -14.14 25.64
N ASP A 71 15.01 -12.88 25.41
CA ASP A 71 13.86 -12.22 26.07
C ASP A 71 12.55 -12.32 25.28
N ILE A 72 12.63 -12.48 23.95
CA ILE A 72 11.46 -12.52 23.05
C ILE A 72 11.26 -13.93 22.52
N LEU A 73 12.26 -14.49 21.82
CA LEU A 73 12.08 -15.78 21.14
C LEU A 73 12.24 -16.99 22.07
N GLY A 74 13.07 -16.86 23.09
CA GLY A 74 13.48 -17.96 23.95
C GLY A 74 14.34 -19.01 23.24
N THR A 75 15.17 -18.59 22.27
CA THR A 75 16.22 -19.35 21.57
C THR A 75 17.57 -19.24 22.32
N ASP A 76 18.61 -19.93 21.87
CA ASP A 76 19.95 -19.93 22.48
C ASP A 76 20.92 -19.03 21.67
N PRO A 77 21.39 -17.89 22.21
CA PRO A 77 22.22 -16.92 21.48
C PRO A 77 23.59 -17.39 20.97
N LEU A 78 23.91 -18.67 21.18
CA LEU A 78 25.16 -19.30 20.80
C LEU A 78 24.94 -20.45 19.80
N ASP A 79 23.69 -20.68 19.37
CA ASP A 79 23.30 -21.77 18.49
C ASP A 79 22.26 -21.31 17.47
N ALA A 80 22.75 -20.95 16.28
CA ALA A 80 21.94 -20.34 15.22
C ALA A 80 20.72 -21.15 14.77
N ASP A 81 20.55 -22.42 15.17
CA ASP A 81 19.43 -23.30 14.79
C ASP A 81 18.97 -24.06 16.06
N SER A 82 18.44 -23.30 17.03
CA SER A 82 18.06 -23.79 18.36
C SER A 82 16.55 -24.05 18.50
N ASP A 83 16.15 -24.58 19.67
CA ASP A 83 14.72 -24.76 19.97
C ASP A 83 14.21 -23.55 20.74
N SER A 84 13.17 -22.88 20.23
CA SER A 84 12.46 -21.88 21.00
C SER A 84 11.72 -22.52 22.19
N THR A 85 11.90 -21.93 23.39
CA THR A 85 11.13 -22.31 24.58
C THR A 85 9.67 -21.81 24.55
N ASN A 86 9.33 -20.96 23.58
CA ASN A 86 8.02 -20.32 23.44
C ASN A 86 7.11 -21.02 22.42
N THR A 87 7.62 -21.95 21.61
CA THR A 87 6.83 -22.76 20.68
C THR A 87 6.28 -24.05 21.33
N PRO A 88 5.20 -24.65 20.78
CA PRO A 88 4.60 -25.86 21.35
C PRO A 88 5.43 -27.13 21.08
N LEU A 89 5.86 -27.82 22.14
CA LEU A 89 6.41 -29.18 21.99
C LEU A 89 5.40 -30.14 21.29
N PRO A 90 5.83 -31.01 20.36
CA PRO A 90 7.21 -31.35 20.00
C PRO A 90 7.66 -30.71 18.68
N ASP A 91 7.31 -29.44 18.47
CA ASP A 91 7.98 -28.68 17.41
C ASP A 91 9.49 -28.73 17.70
N ASN A 92 10.25 -29.01 16.65
CA ASN A 92 11.69 -29.30 16.68
C ASN A 92 12.30 -28.37 15.65
N GLU A 93 12.36 -27.11 16.07
CA GLU A 93 12.97 -26.03 15.33
C GLU A 93 14.48 -26.26 15.26
N ASN A 94 15.10 -26.89 16.25
CA ASN A 94 16.54 -27.13 16.20
C ASN A 94 17.05 -28.10 15.12
N ASP A 95 18.33 -27.90 14.76
CA ASP A 95 19.11 -28.72 13.83
C ASP A 95 18.37 -29.03 12.52
N ASN A 96 17.42 -28.17 12.12
CA ASN A 96 16.55 -28.38 10.98
C ASN A 96 17.20 -27.85 9.68
N GLY A 97 18.23 -27.01 9.82
CA GLY A 97 18.99 -26.35 8.77
C GLY A 97 18.39 -25.03 8.30
N ILE A 98 17.54 -24.43 9.13
CA ILE A 98 17.04 -23.05 9.04
C ILE A 98 17.54 -22.39 10.33
N ASP A 99 18.08 -21.19 10.20
CA ASP A 99 18.65 -20.48 11.34
C ASP A 99 17.53 -19.68 12.04
N ASP A 100 17.52 -19.53 13.37
CA ASP A 100 16.42 -18.99 14.22
C ASP A 100 15.82 -17.65 13.69
N GLY A 101 16.65 -16.79 13.10
CA GLY A 101 16.29 -15.59 12.34
C GLY A 101 15.42 -15.77 11.09
N ASP A 102 15.60 -16.88 10.40
CA ASP A 102 14.92 -17.29 9.16
C ASP A 102 13.67 -18.17 9.43
N GLU A 103 13.44 -18.65 10.66
CA GLU A 103 12.20 -19.33 11.05
C GLU A 103 10.96 -18.42 10.95
N ASP A 104 9.81 -19.06 10.77
CA ASP A 104 8.47 -18.44 10.77
C ASP A 104 7.63 -19.18 11.81
N PHE A 105 7.74 -18.75 13.08
CA PHE A 105 7.17 -19.50 14.21
C PHE A 105 5.63 -19.55 14.19
N ASP A 106 4.96 -18.57 13.60
CA ASP A 106 3.51 -18.50 13.57
C ASP A 106 2.87 -18.87 12.21
N GLY A 107 3.70 -19.00 11.17
CA GLY A 107 3.33 -19.46 9.85
C GLY A 107 2.67 -18.39 8.98
N ASP A 108 2.89 -17.11 9.26
CA ASP A 108 2.33 -16.00 8.50
C ASP A 108 3.16 -15.60 7.25
N GLY A 109 4.36 -16.18 7.11
CA GLY A 109 5.25 -16.03 5.96
C GLY A 109 6.31 -14.94 6.09
N TYR A 110 6.42 -14.25 7.24
CA TYR A 110 7.59 -13.47 7.62
C TYR A 110 8.53 -14.30 8.49
N SER A 111 9.83 -14.00 8.44
CA SER A 111 10.77 -14.61 9.38
C SER A 111 10.78 -13.88 10.71
N ASN A 112 11.19 -14.55 11.78
CA ASN A 112 11.32 -13.97 13.11
C ASN A 112 12.18 -12.70 13.09
N ALA A 113 13.30 -12.71 12.35
CA ALA A 113 14.14 -11.53 12.19
C ALA A 113 13.42 -10.38 11.44
N ASP A 114 12.64 -10.67 10.39
CA ASP A 114 11.86 -9.65 9.67
C ASP A 114 10.81 -9.00 10.59
N GLU A 115 10.19 -9.79 11.46
CA GLU A 115 9.17 -9.33 12.41
C GLU A 115 9.75 -8.52 13.56
N LEU A 116 10.84 -8.98 14.18
CA LEU A 116 11.56 -8.23 15.21
C LEU A 116 12.05 -6.88 14.66
N ASN A 117 12.60 -6.86 13.44
CA ASN A 117 13.02 -5.64 12.76
C ASN A 117 11.83 -4.68 12.47
N ALA A 118 10.64 -5.21 12.22
CA ALA A 118 9.41 -4.44 12.02
C ALA A 118 8.72 -4.05 13.34
N GLY A 119 9.13 -4.62 14.47
CA GLY A 119 8.51 -4.46 15.78
C GLY A 119 7.15 -5.16 15.88
N THR A 120 6.96 -6.24 15.13
CA THR A 120 5.77 -7.11 15.20
C THR A 120 6.02 -8.32 16.11
N ASP A 121 5.08 -9.25 16.23
CA ASP A 121 5.12 -10.30 17.26
C ASP A 121 5.30 -11.65 16.56
N PRO A 122 6.50 -12.27 16.62
CA PRO A 122 6.81 -13.52 15.91
C PRO A 122 5.96 -14.74 16.26
N PHE A 123 5.06 -14.60 17.25
CA PHE A 123 4.17 -15.67 17.72
C PHE A 123 2.68 -15.36 17.48
N ASP A 124 2.33 -14.24 16.82
CA ASP A 124 0.96 -13.86 16.50
C ASP A 124 0.80 -13.55 15.00
N PRO A 125 0.16 -14.45 14.22
CA PRO A 125 0.09 -14.34 12.76
C PRO A 125 -0.84 -13.22 12.27
N SER A 126 -1.42 -12.44 13.20
CA SER A 126 -2.16 -11.22 12.91
C SER A 126 -1.35 -9.94 13.15
N SER A 127 -0.16 -10.08 13.73
CA SER A 127 0.83 -9.07 14.00
C SER A 127 1.96 -9.22 12.99
N ALA A 128 1.72 -8.81 11.74
CA ALA A 128 2.67 -8.97 10.65
C ALA A 128 3.25 -7.61 10.19
N PRO A 129 4.47 -7.56 9.65
CA PRO A 129 5.04 -6.35 9.04
C PRO A 129 4.20 -5.79 7.88
N GLY A 130 3.36 -6.63 7.27
CA GLY A 130 2.52 -6.29 6.13
C GLY A 130 3.30 -6.04 4.84
N VAL A 131 2.59 -5.97 3.72
CA VAL A 131 3.20 -5.80 2.41
C VAL A 131 3.21 -4.34 1.97
N ASN A 132 4.32 -3.91 1.38
CA ASN A 132 4.53 -2.52 0.97
C ASN A 132 4.32 -2.33 -0.55
N VAL A 133 3.42 -1.42 -0.94
CA VAL A 133 3.14 -1.08 -2.34
C VAL A 133 3.23 0.41 -2.60
N ALA A 134 3.96 0.76 -3.66
CA ALA A 134 4.02 2.11 -4.22
C ALA A 134 3.16 2.14 -5.48
N VAL A 135 1.93 2.64 -5.36
CA VAL A 135 0.96 2.67 -6.46
C VAL A 135 1.00 4.03 -7.16
N LYS A 136 0.93 4.01 -8.48
CA LYS A 136 0.73 5.20 -9.30
C LYS A 136 -0.50 5.03 -10.18
N VAL A 137 -1.41 6.01 -10.17
CA VAL A 137 -2.66 6.00 -10.95
C VAL A 137 -3.03 7.41 -11.39
N LEU A 138 -3.62 7.54 -12.57
CA LEU A 138 -4.17 8.80 -13.07
C LEU A 138 -5.69 8.67 -13.24
N LEU A 139 -6.41 9.76 -12.99
CA LEU A 139 -7.86 9.85 -13.14
C LEU A 139 -8.18 10.67 -14.39
N GLN A 140 -8.83 10.07 -15.38
CA GLN A 140 -9.06 10.70 -16.69
C GLN A 140 -9.68 12.10 -16.54
N ALA A 141 -10.68 12.25 -15.67
CA ALA A 141 -11.34 13.53 -15.44
C ALA A 141 -10.39 14.65 -14.98
N ALA A 142 -9.45 14.31 -14.10
CA ALA A 142 -8.46 15.26 -13.58
C ALA A 142 -7.31 15.51 -14.57
N MET A 143 -7.15 14.66 -15.59
CA MET A 143 -6.14 14.82 -16.64
C MET A 143 -6.50 15.90 -17.66
N TYR A 144 -7.73 16.40 -17.69
CA TYR A 144 -8.15 17.40 -18.66
C TYR A 144 -8.66 18.69 -18.01
N SER A 145 -8.50 19.79 -18.74
CA SER A 145 -9.17 21.04 -18.39
C SER A 145 -10.64 20.95 -18.81
N PRO A 146 -11.61 21.38 -17.98
CA PRO A 146 -13.01 21.48 -18.40
C PRO A 146 -13.23 22.41 -19.60
N LEU A 147 -12.26 23.31 -19.85
CA LEU A 147 -12.29 24.25 -20.98
C LEU A 147 -11.56 23.73 -22.23
N ASP A 148 -10.73 22.70 -22.09
CA ASP A 148 -10.06 22.01 -23.20
C ASP A 148 -9.94 20.51 -22.88
N PRO A 149 -10.99 19.73 -23.19
CA PRO A 149 -11.01 18.29 -22.94
C PRO A 149 -10.17 17.49 -23.95
N SER A 150 -9.44 18.16 -24.86
CA SER A 150 -8.67 17.50 -25.92
C SER A 150 -7.16 17.44 -25.62
N THR A 151 -6.67 18.30 -24.74
CA THR A 151 -5.25 18.37 -24.39
C THR A 151 -5.05 17.88 -22.95
N PRO A 152 -4.37 16.75 -22.72
CA PRO A 152 -4.09 16.28 -21.38
C PRO A 152 -3.11 17.23 -20.67
N LEU A 153 -3.27 17.33 -19.36
CA LEU A 153 -2.42 18.08 -18.45
C LEU A 153 -1.20 17.23 -18.06
N ALA A 154 -0.05 17.86 -17.85
CA ALA A 154 1.16 17.17 -17.40
C ALA A 154 0.97 16.46 -16.03
N VAL A 155 0.16 17.08 -15.16
CA VAL A 155 -0.25 16.56 -13.84
C VAL A 155 -1.76 16.75 -13.68
N MET A 156 -2.38 15.89 -12.88
CA MET A 156 -3.80 15.97 -12.56
C MET A 156 -4.17 17.31 -11.92
N ARG A 157 -5.42 17.70 -12.14
CA ARG A 157 -6.07 18.86 -11.56
C ARG A 157 -6.52 18.56 -10.13
N ASP A 158 -6.25 19.45 -9.19
CA ASP A 158 -6.59 19.35 -7.76
C ASP A 158 -7.75 20.28 -7.36
N THR A 159 -8.79 20.40 -8.21
CA THR A 159 -9.86 21.37 -8.00
C THR A 159 -10.63 21.12 -6.70
N LEU A 160 -10.90 19.86 -6.36
CA LEU A 160 -11.53 19.48 -5.09
C LEU A 160 -10.75 20.04 -3.89
N ARG A 161 -9.43 19.78 -3.84
CA ARG A 161 -8.53 20.31 -2.81
C ARG A 161 -8.48 21.84 -2.77
N ILE A 162 -8.43 22.52 -3.92
CA ILE A 162 -8.46 23.99 -4.00
C ILE A 162 -9.76 24.54 -3.38
N ARG A 163 -10.90 23.92 -3.71
CA ARG A 163 -12.21 24.33 -3.19
C ARG A 163 -12.35 24.02 -1.71
N GLU A 164 -11.82 22.89 -1.26
CA GLU A 164 -11.81 22.52 0.15
C GLU A 164 -11.00 23.52 0.98
N ALA A 165 -9.82 23.91 0.50
CA ALA A 165 -9.02 24.96 1.13
C ALA A 165 -9.76 26.32 1.17
N ALA A 166 -10.48 26.68 0.09
CA ALA A 166 -11.29 27.89 0.05
C ALA A 166 -12.52 27.85 0.98
N ALA A 167 -13.06 26.65 1.22
CA ALA A 167 -14.13 26.40 2.18
C ALA A 167 -13.63 26.36 3.64
N GLY A 168 -12.32 26.29 3.86
CA GLY A 168 -11.71 26.23 5.19
C GLY A 168 -11.66 24.82 5.78
N PHE A 169 -11.50 23.78 4.94
CA PHE A 169 -11.34 22.38 5.34
C PHE A 169 -12.53 21.84 6.15
N THR A 170 -13.73 22.09 5.63
CA THR A 170 -15.02 21.61 6.14
C THR A 170 -15.38 20.19 5.73
N GLY A 171 -14.67 19.60 4.77
CA GLY A 171 -14.99 18.30 4.15
C GLY A 171 -16.11 18.37 3.10
N SER A 172 -16.37 19.56 2.53
CA SER A 172 -17.47 19.75 1.58
C SER A 172 -17.12 19.30 0.16
N PHE A 173 -15.85 19.38 -0.23
CA PHE A 173 -15.33 19.09 -1.57
C PHE A 173 -14.24 18.02 -1.56
N LEU A 174 -13.54 17.84 -0.45
CA LEU A 174 -12.62 16.73 -0.25
C LEU A 174 -12.73 16.30 1.22
N PRO A 175 -13.38 15.15 1.50
CA PRO A 175 -13.68 14.76 2.87
C PRO A 175 -12.40 14.37 3.63
N ALA A 176 -12.38 14.66 4.93
CA ALA A 176 -11.31 14.22 5.82
C ALA A 176 -11.39 12.73 6.14
N THR A 177 -12.57 12.14 5.99
CA THR A 177 -12.83 10.70 6.17
C THR A 177 -13.00 10.07 4.80
N SER A 178 -12.39 8.90 4.62
CA SER A 178 -12.51 8.09 3.42
C SER A 178 -13.98 7.86 3.04
N PRO A 179 -14.33 7.98 1.74
CA PRO A 179 -15.70 7.74 1.27
C PRO A 179 -16.07 6.25 1.19
N TYR A 180 -15.12 5.34 1.37
CA TYR A 180 -15.30 3.90 1.16
C TYR A 180 -15.82 3.14 2.40
N GLY A 181 -16.12 3.86 3.50
CA GLY A 181 -16.76 3.28 4.69
C GLY A 181 -15.82 2.52 5.64
N ASP A 182 -14.52 2.48 5.36
CA ASP A 182 -13.46 1.92 6.21
C ASP A 182 -13.16 2.77 7.46
N GLY A 183 -13.61 4.03 7.46
CA GLY A 183 -13.40 4.97 8.57
C GLY A 183 -12.00 5.57 8.64
N ALA A 184 -11.15 5.37 7.61
CA ALA A 184 -9.84 5.99 7.54
C ALA A 184 -9.98 7.53 7.55
N THR A 185 -9.12 8.23 8.28
CA THR A 185 -9.20 9.70 8.42
C THR A 185 -7.86 10.40 8.28
N VAL A 186 -7.86 11.54 7.60
CA VAL A 186 -6.76 12.49 7.55
C VAL A 186 -6.77 13.35 8.81
N SER A 187 -5.85 13.08 9.74
CA SER A 187 -5.78 13.74 11.04
C SER A 187 -5.47 15.24 10.96
N ASN A 188 -4.67 15.68 9.98
CA ASN A 188 -4.30 17.09 9.78
C ASN A 188 -4.59 17.55 8.35
N VAL A 189 -5.88 17.75 8.06
CA VAL A 189 -6.37 18.18 6.74
C VAL A 189 -5.71 19.45 6.20
N VAL A 190 -5.32 20.39 7.07
CA VAL A 190 -4.69 21.65 6.64
C VAL A 190 -3.30 21.39 6.04
N SER A 191 -2.55 20.46 6.64
CA SER A 191 -1.23 20.07 6.16
C SER A 191 -1.34 19.18 4.92
N VAL A 192 -2.12 18.10 5.02
CA VAL A 192 -2.21 17.06 3.97
C VAL A 192 -2.90 17.58 2.70
N PHE A 193 -4.00 18.34 2.84
CA PHE A 193 -4.70 18.96 1.71
C PHE A 193 -4.15 20.37 1.39
N GLY A 194 -2.99 20.72 1.93
CA GLY A 194 -2.24 21.91 1.57
C GLY A 194 -1.77 21.88 0.10
N ASN A 195 -1.33 23.02 -0.42
CA ASN A 195 -0.70 23.05 -1.74
C ASN A 195 0.74 22.52 -1.61
N GLN A 196 0.99 21.35 -2.21
CA GLN A 196 2.28 20.66 -2.21
C GLN A 196 2.88 20.55 -3.62
N GLY A 197 2.46 21.42 -4.56
CA GLY A 197 2.88 21.32 -5.96
C GLY A 197 2.35 20.04 -6.60
N ASN A 198 3.22 19.23 -7.20
CA ASN A 198 2.87 17.95 -7.82
C ASN A 198 2.30 16.93 -6.82
N ASN A 199 2.71 17.02 -5.55
CA ASN A 199 2.28 16.11 -4.49
C ASN A 199 0.98 16.58 -3.81
N SER A 200 0.27 17.54 -4.40
CA SER A 200 -1.02 17.98 -3.83
C SER A 200 -2.05 16.87 -4.02
N VAL A 201 -2.89 16.64 -3.02
CA VAL A 201 -3.97 15.65 -3.11
C VAL A 201 -4.98 16.05 -4.18
N VAL A 202 -5.40 15.08 -4.99
CA VAL A 202 -6.47 15.20 -5.99
C VAL A 202 -7.76 14.65 -5.42
N ASP A 203 -7.75 13.39 -4.97
CA ASP A 203 -8.92 12.70 -4.42
C ASP A 203 -8.52 11.44 -3.59
N TRP A 204 -9.52 10.68 -3.13
CA TRP A 204 -9.43 9.38 -2.50
C TRP A 204 -9.53 8.23 -3.51
N VAL A 205 -8.66 7.25 -3.41
CA VAL A 205 -8.74 5.97 -4.13
C VAL A 205 -8.83 4.82 -3.12
N GLN A 206 -9.31 3.66 -3.56
CA GLN A 206 -9.25 2.43 -2.77
C GLN A 206 -8.28 1.46 -3.44
N ILE A 207 -7.26 1.01 -2.72
CA ILE A 207 -6.36 -0.05 -3.17
C ILE A 207 -6.84 -1.37 -2.60
N GLN A 208 -6.90 -2.39 -3.44
CA GLN A 208 -7.35 -3.73 -3.10
C GLN A 208 -6.27 -4.74 -3.46
N LEU A 209 -5.94 -5.62 -2.52
CA LEU A 209 -5.19 -6.85 -2.77
C LEU A 209 -6.19 -7.99 -2.92
N ARG A 210 -6.07 -8.71 -4.03
CA ARG A 210 -6.96 -9.80 -4.42
C ARG A 210 -6.18 -11.10 -4.52
N ASP A 211 -6.83 -12.20 -4.17
CA ASP A 211 -6.22 -13.53 -4.11
C ASP A 211 -5.68 -13.97 -5.49
N ALA A 212 -4.50 -14.58 -5.53
CA ALA A 212 -3.85 -14.99 -6.78
C ALA A 212 -4.54 -16.16 -7.49
N ALA A 213 -5.28 -17.00 -6.76
CA ALA A 213 -6.01 -18.14 -7.32
C ALA A 213 -7.45 -17.79 -7.70
N ASP A 214 -8.09 -16.88 -6.96
CA ASP A 214 -9.42 -16.35 -7.24
C ASP A 214 -9.45 -14.82 -7.13
N PRO A 215 -9.27 -14.09 -8.25
CA PRO A 215 -9.16 -12.63 -8.22
C PRO A 215 -10.47 -11.91 -7.87
N SER A 216 -11.59 -12.63 -7.73
CA SER A 216 -12.85 -12.07 -7.21
C SER A 216 -12.84 -11.90 -5.69
N VAL A 217 -11.90 -12.54 -4.98
CA VAL A 217 -11.74 -12.45 -3.53
C VAL A 217 -10.79 -11.31 -3.19
N ILE A 218 -11.30 -10.29 -2.48
CA ILE A 218 -10.50 -9.21 -1.89
C ILE A 218 -9.97 -9.71 -0.54
N VAL A 219 -8.64 -9.76 -0.41
CA VAL A 219 -7.92 -10.19 0.80
C VAL A 219 -7.68 -9.01 1.73
N ALA A 220 -7.33 -7.86 1.17
CA ALA A 220 -7.19 -6.61 1.90
C ALA A 220 -7.59 -5.41 1.06
N GLU A 221 -8.03 -4.36 1.73
CA GLU A 221 -8.37 -3.07 1.12
C GLU A 221 -7.89 -1.92 2.00
N SER A 222 -7.50 -0.82 1.37
CA SER A 222 -7.05 0.37 2.08
C SER A 222 -7.42 1.62 1.29
N ALA A 223 -8.08 2.58 1.94
CA ALA A 223 -8.30 3.90 1.35
C ALA A 223 -7.01 4.72 1.39
N ALA A 224 -6.73 5.37 0.28
CA ALA A 224 -5.51 6.12 0.05
C ALA A 224 -5.80 7.44 -0.68
N LEU A 225 -4.81 8.31 -0.73
CA LEU A 225 -4.89 9.63 -1.36
C LEU A 225 -4.09 9.61 -2.65
N VAL A 226 -4.72 9.94 -3.78
CA VAL A 226 -4.01 10.12 -5.05
C VAL A 226 -3.55 11.57 -5.20
N GLN A 227 -2.29 11.76 -5.58
CA GLN A 227 -1.63 13.06 -5.75
C GLN A 227 -1.59 13.49 -7.21
N ARG A 228 -1.27 14.77 -7.51
CA ARG A 228 -1.38 15.30 -8.87
C ARG A 228 -0.46 14.64 -9.88
N ASP A 229 0.71 14.16 -9.47
CA ASP A 229 1.61 13.37 -10.32
C ASP A 229 1.25 11.89 -10.41
N GLY A 230 0.17 11.47 -9.75
CA GLY A 230 -0.40 10.13 -9.79
C GLY A 230 0.04 9.24 -8.65
N ASP A 231 0.96 9.67 -7.79
CA ASP A 231 1.41 8.84 -6.67
C ASP A 231 0.27 8.65 -5.67
N VAL A 232 0.09 7.43 -5.17
CA VAL A 232 -0.92 7.07 -4.18
C VAL A 232 -0.23 6.90 -2.84
N MET A 233 -0.64 7.71 -1.87
CA MET A 233 -0.05 7.77 -0.53
C MET A 233 -1.09 7.42 0.54
N THR A 234 -0.62 7.06 1.74
CA THR A 234 -1.51 6.89 2.89
C THR A 234 -2.19 8.21 3.29
N VAL A 235 -3.04 8.18 4.32
CA VAL A 235 -3.76 9.35 4.85
C VAL A 235 -2.85 10.46 5.39
N ASP A 236 -1.54 10.21 5.55
CA ASP A 236 -0.56 11.25 5.88
C ASP A 236 -0.10 12.07 4.65
N GLY A 237 -0.37 11.59 3.43
CA GLY A 237 0.01 12.20 2.16
C GLY A 237 1.51 12.12 1.84
N LEU A 238 2.26 11.24 2.49
CA LEU A 238 3.73 11.17 2.42
C LEU A 238 4.25 9.74 2.24
N THR A 239 3.64 8.75 2.91
CA THR A 239 4.14 7.36 2.96
C THR A 239 3.45 6.47 1.93
N ASN A 240 4.20 5.49 1.42
CA ASN A 240 3.65 4.40 0.60
C ASN A 240 2.69 3.54 1.42
N LEU A 241 1.87 2.75 0.73
CA LEU A 241 0.88 1.92 1.39
C LEU A 241 1.53 0.67 1.96
N ASN A 242 1.23 0.42 3.22
CA ASN A 242 1.46 -0.85 3.89
C ASN A 242 0.09 -1.50 4.14
N LEU A 243 -0.11 -2.73 3.66
CA LEU A 243 -1.32 -3.50 3.90
C LEU A 243 -0.98 -4.68 4.79
N ASN A 244 -1.71 -4.81 5.90
CA ASN A 244 -1.50 -5.89 6.87
C ASN A 244 -2.02 -7.24 6.33
N VAL A 245 -1.20 -7.87 5.48
CA VAL A 245 -1.37 -9.22 4.95
C VAL A 245 0.00 -9.88 4.85
N ALA A 246 0.00 -11.21 4.89
CA ALA A 246 1.16 -12.06 4.65
C ALA A 246 1.85 -11.77 3.30
N PRO A 247 3.17 -11.99 3.17
CA PRO A 247 3.86 -11.94 1.89
C PRO A 247 3.29 -12.96 0.94
N GLY A 248 3.29 -12.64 -0.35
CA GLY A 248 2.72 -13.54 -1.33
C GLY A 248 2.45 -12.86 -2.66
N SER A 249 1.90 -13.63 -3.58
CA SER A 249 1.44 -13.10 -4.85
C SER A 249 0.00 -12.64 -4.74
N TYR A 250 -0.26 -11.40 -5.15
CA TYR A 250 -1.60 -10.80 -5.13
C TYR A 250 -1.88 -10.07 -6.43
N TYR A 251 -3.12 -10.14 -6.90
CA TYR A 251 -3.59 -9.13 -7.83
C TYR A 251 -3.73 -7.80 -7.10
N VAL A 252 -3.25 -6.72 -7.70
CA VAL A 252 -3.38 -5.37 -7.13
C VAL A 252 -4.35 -4.59 -7.98
N ALA A 253 -5.41 -4.07 -7.36
CA ALA A 253 -6.43 -3.28 -8.01
C ALA A 253 -6.53 -1.89 -7.38
N VAL A 254 -6.93 -0.93 -8.21
CA VAL A 254 -7.28 0.43 -7.80
C VAL A 254 -8.71 0.72 -8.22
N ALA A 255 -9.51 1.20 -7.28
CA ALA A 255 -10.89 1.62 -7.48
C ALA A 255 -11.07 3.09 -7.08
N HIS A 256 -12.06 3.75 -7.65
CA HIS A 256 -12.34 5.16 -7.41
C HIS A 256 -13.85 5.43 -7.55
N HIS A 257 -14.42 6.31 -6.73
CA HIS A 257 -15.87 6.51 -6.57
C HIS A 257 -16.71 6.91 -7.81
N ASN A 258 -16.04 7.21 -8.94
CA ASN A 258 -16.64 7.75 -10.17
C ASN A 258 -15.80 7.44 -11.43
N HIS A 259 -14.83 6.55 -11.29
CA HIS A 259 -14.03 6.04 -12.39
C HIS A 259 -14.05 4.51 -12.33
N LEU A 260 -13.97 3.86 -13.49
CA LEU A 260 -13.83 2.41 -13.56
C LEU A 260 -12.43 2.00 -13.11
N GLY A 261 -12.36 1.09 -12.14
CA GLY A 261 -11.13 0.57 -11.60
C GLY A 261 -10.32 -0.26 -12.59
N ALA A 262 -9.07 -0.53 -12.21
CA ALA A 262 -8.13 -1.33 -12.97
C ALA A 262 -7.35 -2.26 -12.05
N MET A 263 -6.85 -3.37 -12.60
CA MET A 263 -6.09 -4.37 -11.86
C MET A 263 -4.93 -4.90 -12.69
N THR A 264 -3.84 -5.29 -12.04
CA THR A 264 -2.71 -5.95 -12.68
C THR A 264 -3.18 -7.18 -13.48
N ALA A 265 -2.61 -7.42 -14.68
CA ALA A 265 -3.01 -8.59 -15.49
C ALA A 265 -2.66 -9.94 -14.83
N ALA A 266 -1.64 -9.95 -13.98
CA ALA A 266 -1.19 -11.12 -13.23
C ALA A 266 -0.93 -10.76 -11.76
N PRO A 267 -0.87 -11.76 -10.86
CA PRO A 267 -0.43 -11.54 -9.49
C PRO A 267 1.00 -10.98 -9.45
N VAL A 268 1.21 -10.01 -8.55
CA VAL A 268 2.51 -9.42 -8.24
C VAL A 268 2.98 -10.00 -6.91
N SER A 269 4.22 -10.45 -6.83
CA SER A 269 4.82 -10.88 -5.55
C SER A 269 5.13 -9.67 -4.67
N LEU A 270 4.54 -9.65 -3.48
CA LEU A 270 4.67 -8.60 -2.49
C LEU A 270 5.28 -9.16 -1.20
N SER A 271 6.06 -8.33 -0.52
CA SER A 271 6.68 -8.61 0.78
C SER A 271 6.83 -7.30 1.58
N GLY A 272 7.62 -7.32 2.66
CA GLY A 272 8.03 -6.10 3.36
C GLY A 272 8.82 -5.11 2.46
N ALA A 273 9.37 -5.54 1.33
CA ALA A 273 10.01 -4.64 0.38
C ALA A 273 8.98 -3.91 -0.49
N SER A 274 9.11 -2.59 -0.62
CA SER A 274 8.20 -1.77 -1.43
C SER A 274 8.28 -2.12 -2.92
N VAL A 275 7.17 -2.57 -3.51
CA VAL A 275 7.04 -2.85 -4.95
C VAL A 275 6.28 -1.72 -5.64
N THR A 276 6.79 -1.24 -6.78
CA THR A 276 6.11 -0.20 -7.59
C THR A 276 5.13 -0.83 -8.58
N ILE A 277 3.91 -0.30 -8.59
CA ILE A 277 2.82 -0.69 -9.50
C ILE A 277 2.29 0.58 -10.16
N ASP A 278 2.57 0.73 -11.45
CA ASP A 278 2.24 1.95 -12.20
C ASP A 278 1.09 1.68 -13.19
N PHE A 279 -0.13 2.06 -12.80
CA PHE A 279 -1.31 2.00 -13.66
C PHE A 279 -1.32 3.08 -14.75
N SER A 280 -0.30 3.94 -14.84
CA SER A 280 -0.16 4.92 -15.92
C SER A 280 0.79 4.45 -17.03
N ASP A 281 1.50 3.33 -16.83
CA ASP A 281 2.44 2.76 -17.80
C ASP A 281 1.71 2.09 -18.98
N THR A 282 1.86 2.68 -20.17
CA THR A 282 1.26 2.16 -21.42
C THR A 282 1.96 0.92 -21.98
N THR A 283 3.02 0.46 -21.33
CA THR A 283 3.71 -0.79 -21.67
C THR A 283 3.33 -1.97 -20.77
N ALA A 284 2.64 -1.69 -19.67
CA ALA A 284 2.09 -2.70 -18.78
C ALA A 284 0.80 -3.32 -19.34
N ASP A 285 0.53 -4.55 -18.93
CA ASP A 285 -0.71 -5.27 -19.25
C ASP A 285 -1.64 -5.25 -18.02
N PHE A 286 -2.93 -5.13 -18.25
CA PHE A 286 -3.95 -5.03 -17.20
C PHE A 286 -5.02 -6.10 -17.37
N TRP A 287 -5.67 -6.46 -16.28
CA TRP A 287 -6.69 -7.50 -16.31
C TRP A 287 -7.85 -7.07 -17.20
N ASN A 288 -8.33 -7.98 -18.04
CA ASN A 288 -9.56 -7.82 -18.79
C ASN A 288 -10.52 -8.99 -18.59
N SER A 289 -11.81 -8.65 -18.52
CA SER A 289 -12.89 -9.64 -18.41
C SER A 289 -13.06 -10.43 -19.71
N THR A 290 -12.75 -9.80 -20.85
CA THR A 290 -12.86 -10.39 -22.17
C THR A 290 -11.84 -9.78 -23.13
N ALA A 291 -11.46 -10.53 -24.17
CA ALA A 291 -10.57 -10.06 -25.24
C ALA A 291 -11.12 -8.86 -26.06
N VAL A 292 -12.35 -8.41 -25.82
CA VAL A 292 -12.89 -7.19 -26.45
C VAL A 292 -12.37 -5.93 -25.77
N TYR A 293 -12.04 -6.03 -24.47
CA TYR A 293 -11.50 -4.92 -23.68
C TYR A 293 -9.97 -4.94 -23.60
N ASP A 294 -9.31 -5.92 -24.22
CA ASP A 294 -7.85 -6.03 -24.32
C ASP A 294 -7.21 -4.77 -24.90
N GLY A 295 -6.43 -4.05 -24.09
CA GLY A 295 -5.81 -2.77 -24.39
C GLY A 295 -6.76 -1.56 -24.28
N ALA A 296 -7.93 -1.73 -23.66
CA ALA A 296 -8.94 -0.72 -23.41
C ALA A 296 -9.48 -0.74 -21.97
N GLU A 297 -8.79 -1.43 -21.06
CA GLU A 297 -9.09 -1.51 -19.62
C GLU A 297 -9.07 -0.12 -18.97
N GLN A 298 -8.21 0.75 -19.50
CA GLN A 298 -8.00 2.12 -19.07
C GLN A 298 -8.03 3.08 -20.28
N HIS A 299 -8.19 4.38 -20.01
CA HIS A 299 -8.13 5.43 -21.03
C HIS A 299 -6.67 5.79 -21.34
N GLU A 300 -6.26 5.61 -22.59
CA GLU A 300 -4.98 6.14 -23.08
C GLU A 300 -5.11 7.64 -23.40
N THR A 301 -4.37 8.47 -22.66
CA THR A 301 -4.30 9.91 -22.90
C THR A 301 -3.51 10.23 -24.18
N ASN A 302 -3.73 11.42 -24.75
CA ASN A 302 -3.00 11.86 -25.96
C ASN A 302 -1.48 12.06 -25.76
N ASP A 303 -0.98 11.89 -24.54
CA ASP A 303 0.44 11.91 -24.20
C ASP A 303 0.97 10.56 -23.70
N ALA A 304 0.32 9.47 -24.11
CA ALA A 304 0.76 8.07 -23.93
C ALA A 304 0.89 7.65 -22.46
N ARG A 305 -0.10 8.02 -21.64
CA ARG A 305 -0.27 7.53 -20.28
C ARG A 305 -1.65 6.90 -20.13
N TYR A 306 -1.75 5.86 -19.31
CA TYR A 306 -3.04 5.35 -18.91
C TYR A 306 -3.64 6.17 -17.76
N ALA A 307 -4.96 6.27 -17.76
CA ALA A 307 -5.76 6.82 -16.67
C ALA A 307 -7.05 5.99 -16.52
N LEU A 308 -7.60 5.89 -15.31
CA LEU A 308 -8.89 5.23 -15.11
C LEU A 308 -9.97 5.93 -15.94
N TRP A 309 -10.92 5.18 -16.49
CA TRP A 309 -12.04 5.74 -17.25
C TRP A 309 -12.98 6.48 -16.31
N ALA A 310 -13.27 7.75 -16.57
CA ALA A 310 -14.29 8.48 -15.81
C ALA A 310 -15.71 8.08 -16.25
N GLY A 311 -16.72 8.36 -15.43
CA GLY A 311 -18.11 8.44 -15.90
C GLY A 311 -19.12 7.58 -15.17
N ASP A 312 -18.69 6.77 -14.22
CA ASP A 312 -19.57 5.94 -13.40
C ASP A 312 -20.21 6.82 -12.31
N ALA A 313 -21.45 7.25 -12.50
CA ALA A 313 -22.07 8.23 -11.61
C ALA A 313 -22.72 7.60 -10.38
N ASP A 314 -22.91 6.28 -10.37
CA ASP A 314 -23.57 5.52 -9.29
C ASP A 314 -22.74 4.35 -8.75
N ASP A 315 -21.46 4.26 -9.11
CA ASP A 315 -20.48 3.29 -8.61
C ASP A 315 -20.93 1.84 -8.87
N ASN A 316 -21.40 1.59 -10.10
CA ASN A 316 -21.97 0.31 -10.51
C ASN A 316 -21.04 -0.53 -11.42
N GLY A 317 -19.83 -0.04 -11.67
CA GLY A 317 -18.83 -0.69 -12.52
C GLY A 317 -19.12 -0.55 -14.02
N SER A 318 -19.93 0.41 -14.42
CA SER A 318 -20.26 0.62 -15.83
C SER A 318 -20.52 2.08 -16.19
N VAL A 319 -20.13 2.47 -17.41
CA VAL A 319 -20.44 3.78 -17.98
C VAL A 319 -21.35 3.60 -19.19
N VAL A 320 -22.56 4.15 -19.08
CA VAL A 320 -23.65 4.03 -20.04
C VAL A 320 -24.25 5.41 -20.32
N PHE A 321 -24.19 5.84 -21.58
CA PHE A 321 -24.74 7.13 -21.99
C PHE A 321 -26.25 7.09 -22.27
N THR A 322 -26.75 6.02 -22.91
CA THR A 322 -28.18 5.83 -23.16
C THR A 322 -28.59 4.38 -23.07
N GLY A 323 -29.80 4.12 -22.55
CA GLY A 323 -30.29 2.78 -22.29
C GLY A 323 -30.87 2.67 -20.88
N ALA A 324 -31.11 1.44 -20.43
CA ALA A 324 -31.49 1.20 -19.04
C ALA A 324 -30.26 1.33 -18.14
N GLY A 325 -30.40 1.98 -16.98
CA GLY A 325 -29.29 2.18 -16.04
C GLY A 325 -28.17 3.07 -16.58
N ASN A 326 -28.53 4.20 -17.22
CA ASN A 326 -27.55 5.14 -17.75
C ASN A 326 -27.14 6.19 -16.69
N ASP A 327 -25.86 6.57 -16.68
CA ASP A 327 -25.29 7.55 -15.76
C ASP A 327 -25.88 8.95 -15.96
N VAL A 328 -26.33 9.24 -17.18
CA VAL A 328 -26.95 10.52 -17.53
C VAL A 328 -28.23 10.75 -16.70
N ASP A 329 -29.04 9.71 -16.51
CA ASP A 329 -30.25 9.77 -15.67
C ASP A 329 -29.90 9.90 -14.19
N VAL A 330 -28.79 9.32 -13.72
CA VAL A 330 -28.28 9.48 -12.34
C VAL A 330 -27.95 10.95 -12.09
N ILE A 331 -27.13 11.54 -12.96
CA ILE A 331 -26.74 12.96 -12.91
C ILE A 331 -27.98 13.86 -12.99
N PHE A 332 -28.92 13.57 -13.89
CA PHE A 332 -30.18 14.32 -14.03
C PHE A 332 -30.96 14.34 -12.72
N ASN A 333 -31.13 13.18 -12.10
CA ASN A 333 -31.91 13.04 -10.88
C ASN A 333 -31.26 13.78 -9.71
N ILE A 334 -29.93 13.67 -9.55
CA ILE A 334 -29.19 14.39 -8.51
C ILE A 334 -29.39 15.91 -8.68
N VAL A 335 -29.23 16.44 -9.89
CA VAL A 335 -29.39 17.88 -10.15
C VAL A 335 -30.82 18.36 -9.92
N LEU A 336 -31.83 17.64 -10.41
CA LEU A 336 -33.23 18.07 -10.30
C LEU A 336 -33.82 17.90 -8.90
N GLN A 337 -33.35 16.91 -8.15
CA GLN A 337 -33.88 16.58 -6.82
C GLN A 337 -33.08 17.22 -5.69
N ASP A 338 -31.99 17.93 -6.00
CA ASP A 338 -31.26 18.73 -5.02
C ASP A 338 -32.23 19.64 -4.24
N PRO A 339 -32.22 19.63 -2.89
CA PRO A 339 -33.13 20.43 -2.08
C PRO A 339 -33.08 21.95 -2.35
N GLY A 340 -31.95 22.45 -2.85
CA GLY A 340 -31.76 23.83 -3.27
C GLY A 340 -32.35 24.13 -4.65
N ASN A 341 -32.59 23.12 -5.49
CA ASN A 341 -33.17 23.27 -6.82
C ASN A 341 -34.71 23.36 -6.80
N ILE A 342 -35.24 24.37 -6.10
CA ILE A 342 -36.68 24.58 -5.92
C ILE A 342 -37.49 24.74 -7.21
N PHE A 343 -36.81 25.06 -8.32
CA PHE A 343 -37.42 25.25 -9.64
C PHE A 343 -37.17 24.06 -10.59
N GLN A 344 -36.45 23.03 -10.13
CA GLN A 344 -36.10 21.83 -10.90
C GLN A 344 -35.49 22.16 -12.27
N VAL A 345 -34.59 23.15 -12.29
CA VAL A 345 -33.91 23.55 -13.52
C VAL A 345 -32.70 22.64 -13.76
N SER A 346 -32.53 22.19 -14.99
CA SER A 346 -31.45 21.27 -15.38
C SER A 346 -30.06 21.92 -15.37
N SER A 347 -29.98 23.25 -15.30
CA SER A 347 -28.72 24.00 -15.20
C SER A 347 -28.39 24.40 -13.76
N PHE A 348 -29.05 23.79 -12.76
CA PHE A 348 -28.74 24.02 -11.36
C PHE A 348 -27.36 23.44 -11.03
N LEU A 349 -26.62 24.12 -10.16
CA LEU A 349 -25.28 23.71 -9.73
C LEU A 349 -25.39 23.01 -8.38
N VAL A 350 -25.14 21.70 -8.37
CA VAL A 350 -25.03 20.93 -7.12
C VAL A 350 -23.58 20.98 -6.68
N ASN A 351 -23.31 21.59 -5.54
CA ASN A 351 -21.94 21.74 -5.04
C ASN A 351 -21.65 20.69 -3.98
N GLY A 352 -20.47 20.10 -4.04
CA GLY A 352 -19.96 19.22 -2.99
C GLY A 352 -19.18 18.05 -3.57
N TYR A 353 -18.89 17.09 -2.71
CA TYR A 353 -18.26 15.82 -3.05
C TYR A 353 -19.35 14.79 -3.39
N TRP A 354 -19.61 14.61 -4.68
CA TRP A 354 -20.68 13.74 -5.21
C TRP A 354 -20.11 12.76 -6.23
N THR A 355 -20.61 11.53 -6.26
CA THR A 355 -20.25 10.55 -7.29
C THR A 355 -20.61 11.03 -8.70
N SER A 356 -21.64 11.88 -8.82
CA SER A 356 -22.03 12.52 -10.07
C SER A 356 -21.11 13.64 -10.55
N ASP A 357 -20.15 14.10 -9.74
CA ASP A 357 -19.13 15.08 -10.14
C ASP A 357 -18.03 14.38 -10.94
N ILE A 358 -18.40 13.87 -12.12
CA ILE A 358 -17.54 13.06 -12.97
C ILE A 358 -16.24 13.78 -13.33
N ASP A 359 -16.31 15.10 -13.51
CA ASP A 359 -15.14 15.88 -13.92
C ASP A 359 -14.24 16.30 -12.74
N LEU A 360 -14.61 15.98 -11.49
CA LEU A 360 -13.91 16.31 -10.23
C LEU A 360 -13.75 17.82 -9.98
N SER A 361 -14.78 18.62 -10.29
CA SER A 361 -14.76 20.08 -10.14
C SER A 361 -15.35 20.59 -8.82
N GLY A 362 -15.94 19.70 -8.04
CA GLY A 362 -16.76 19.97 -6.86
C GLY A 362 -18.15 20.51 -7.21
N THR A 363 -18.56 20.44 -8.48
CA THR A 363 -19.86 20.90 -8.96
C THR A 363 -20.42 19.90 -9.96
N THR A 364 -21.60 19.34 -9.68
CA THR A 364 -22.39 18.62 -10.69
C THR A 364 -23.36 19.59 -11.39
N ILE A 365 -23.38 19.59 -12.72
CA ILE A 365 -24.32 20.30 -13.59
C ILE A 365 -24.76 19.45 -14.79
N PHE A 366 -26.07 19.23 -14.92
CA PHE A 366 -26.62 18.43 -16.03
C PHE A 366 -26.61 19.18 -17.38
N SER A 367 -26.90 20.48 -17.41
CA SER A 367 -26.93 21.25 -18.66
C SER A 367 -26.24 22.60 -18.54
N GLY A 368 -25.34 22.91 -19.47
CA GLY A 368 -24.54 24.14 -19.46
C GLY A 368 -23.13 23.87 -19.98
N GLN A 369 -22.25 24.85 -19.83
CA GLN A 369 -20.83 24.66 -20.12
C GLN A 369 -20.18 23.83 -19.00
N GLY A 370 -19.41 22.80 -19.37
CA GLY A 370 -18.74 21.93 -18.40
C GLY A 370 -19.71 21.01 -17.66
N ASN A 371 -20.71 20.48 -18.37
CA ASN A 371 -21.64 19.51 -17.80
C ASN A 371 -21.03 18.10 -17.80
N GLU A 372 -21.44 17.25 -16.86
CA GLU A 372 -20.85 15.90 -16.73
C GLU A 372 -21.32 14.96 -17.83
N ILE A 373 -22.47 15.23 -18.46
CA ILE A 373 -23.00 14.45 -19.59
C ILE A 373 -22.02 14.44 -20.76
N ASP A 374 -21.35 15.57 -21.02
CA ASP A 374 -20.34 15.67 -22.08
C ASP A 374 -19.16 14.73 -21.80
N THR A 375 -18.78 14.55 -20.53
CA THR A 375 -17.73 13.60 -20.12
C THR A 375 -18.19 12.16 -20.37
N VAL A 376 -19.37 11.77 -19.88
CA VAL A 376 -19.96 10.42 -20.11
C VAL A 376 -20.10 10.13 -21.61
N LEU A 377 -20.59 11.10 -22.39
CA LEU A 377 -20.71 10.99 -23.84
C LEU A 377 -19.36 10.71 -24.51
N ASN A 378 -18.35 11.46 -24.11
CA ASN A 378 -17.03 11.35 -24.71
C ASN A 378 -16.42 9.99 -24.40
N VAL A 379 -16.47 9.53 -23.14
CA VAL A 379 -16.01 8.20 -22.72
C VAL A 379 -16.65 7.10 -23.55
N VAL A 380 -17.99 7.04 -23.59
CA VAL A 380 -18.71 6.00 -24.34
C VAL A 380 -18.39 6.04 -25.83
N ARG A 381 -18.30 7.25 -26.41
CA ARG A 381 -18.06 7.41 -27.85
C ARG A 381 -16.62 7.14 -28.26
N SER A 382 -15.64 7.48 -27.42
CA SER A 382 -14.21 7.34 -27.73
C SER A 382 -13.64 5.99 -27.32
N HIS A 383 -14.39 5.18 -26.57
CA HIS A 383 -13.93 3.87 -26.13
C HIS A 383 -13.49 3.00 -27.34
N PRO A 384 -12.26 2.42 -27.33
CA PRO A 384 -11.72 1.68 -28.48
C PRO A 384 -12.60 0.52 -28.96
N ALA A 385 -13.25 -0.19 -28.04
CA ALA A 385 -14.19 -1.27 -28.38
C ALA A 385 -15.51 -0.77 -29.01
N ASN A 386 -15.85 0.52 -28.90
CA ASN A 386 -17.03 1.11 -29.54
C ASN A 386 -16.73 1.59 -30.97
N VAL A 387 -16.29 0.67 -31.83
CA VAL A 387 -15.81 0.97 -33.19
C VAL A 387 -16.85 1.71 -34.07
N VAL A 388 -18.14 1.53 -33.78
CA VAL A 388 -19.25 2.15 -34.53
C VAL A 388 -19.69 3.48 -33.90
N GLY A 389 -19.28 3.77 -32.66
CA GLY A 389 -19.71 4.96 -31.91
C GLY A 389 -21.19 4.91 -31.53
N VAL A 390 -21.72 3.73 -31.20
CA VAL A 390 -23.12 3.61 -30.73
C VAL A 390 -23.22 4.14 -29.31
N LEU A 391 -24.20 5.00 -29.06
CA LEU A 391 -24.37 5.64 -27.75
C LEU A 391 -24.89 4.68 -26.66
N SER A 392 -25.46 3.56 -27.07
CA SER A 392 -25.90 2.49 -26.16
C SER A 392 -24.80 1.47 -25.86
N PHE A 393 -23.54 1.78 -26.21
CA PHE A 393 -22.40 0.97 -25.81
C PHE A 393 -22.17 1.13 -24.31
N THR A 394 -21.85 0.03 -23.64
CA THR A 394 -21.50 0.01 -22.22
C THR A 394 -20.00 -0.14 -22.11
N VAL A 395 -19.35 0.84 -21.47
CA VAL A 395 -17.98 0.66 -20.97
C VAL A 395 -18.10 -0.07 -19.64
N LEU A 396 -17.38 -1.17 -19.47
CA LEU A 396 -17.44 -1.97 -18.26
C LEU A 396 -16.13 -1.82 -17.52
N GLU A 397 -16.20 -1.79 -16.20
CA GLU A 397 -15.05 -1.96 -15.34
C GLU A 397 -14.38 -3.30 -15.66
N GLN A 398 -13.04 -3.28 -15.68
CA GLN A 398 -12.26 -4.49 -15.89
C GLN A 398 -11.71 -4.97 -14.54
N LEU A 399 -12.64 -5.42 -13.68
CA LEU A 399 -12.39 -6.19 -12.47
C LEU A 399 -13.30 -7.45 -12.43
N PRO A 400 -12.91 -8.53 -11.71
CA PRO A 400 -13.65 -9.81 -11.66
C PRO A 400 -15.00 -9.78 -10.92
#